data_AF-A0A9R1S5B8-F1
#
_entry.id   AF-A0A9R1S5B8-F1
#
_cell.length_a   1.000
_cell.length_b   1.000
_cell.length_c   1.000
_cell.angle_alpha   90.00
_cell.angle_beta   90.00
_cell.angle_gamma   90.00
#
_symmetry.space_group_name_H-M   'P 1'
#
loop_
_entity.id
_entity.type
_entity.pdbx_description
1 polymer ?
#
loop_
_entity_poly.entity_id
_entity_poly.type
_entity_poly.pdbx_seq_one_letter_code
_entity_poly.pdbx_strand_id
1 'polypeptide(L)'
;MQETRYRGHAREVASSLDRARYDGIVCVSGDGVLVELVNGILQRSDWEEAIKMPIGVVPAGTGNGMAKSLMHAASETCSVSDAVFAIIRGHKQALDVCTIVQGGKTIFSVLSTTWGLVADVDIESEKYRWMGSVRFDFYALVRIMNLRRYRGSVHFVPAPGYEAYGDPVKQAETPIVEQNGESRVCSYQGPRAEFQCSDWRSIDGPFVGVCVYNVPWAAENAMAAPEAKVIFCLCFPMLI
;
A
#
# COMPACT_ATOMS: atom_id res chain seq x y z
N MET A 1 18.73 -17.77 -1.85
CA MET A 1 18.10 -16.94 -2.89
C MET A 1 16.89 -17.70 -3.42
N GLN A 2 15.72 -17.07 -3.47
CA GLN A 2 14.47 -17.68 -3.97
C GLN A 2 13.98 -16.88 -5.17
N GLU A 3 13.75 -17.55 -6.30
CA GLU A 3 13.21 -16.93 -7.51
C GLU A 3 11.70 -17.13 -7.59
N THR A 4 10.96 -16.03 -7.81
CA THR A 4 9.51 -16.08 -8.00
C THR A 4 9.19 -16.28 -9.47
N ARG A 5 8.13 -17.04 -9.79
CA ARG A 5 7.90 -17.56 -11.15
C ARG A 5 6.54 -17.18 -11.74
N TYR A 6 5.59 -16.86 -10.88
CA TYR A 6 4.23 -16.50 -11.25
C TYR A 6 3.64 -15.57 -10.20
N ARG A 7 2.53 -14.92 -10.55
CA ARG A 7 1.79 -14.03 -9.66
C ARG A 7 1.30 -14.78 -8.42
N GLY A 8 1.60 -14.27 -7.23
CA GLY A 8 1.28 -14.90 -5.95
C GLY A 8 2.37 -15.82 -5.41
N HIS A 9 3.41 -16.15 -6.18
CA HIS A 9 4.47 -17.03 -5.69
C HIS A 9 5.24 -16.40 -4.52
N ALA A 10 5.42 -15.07 -4.49
CA ALA A 10 6.09 -14.40 -3.37
C ALA A 10 5.26 -14.51 -2.08
N ARG A 11 3.93 -14.44 -2.19
CA ARG A 11 2.99 -14.63 -1.07
C ARG A 11 3.09 -16.06 -0.51
N GLU A 12 3.12 -17.06 -1.38
CA GLU A 12 3.25 -18.47 -0.97
C GLU A 12 4.58 -18.69 -0.23
N VAL A 13 5.69 -18.24 -0.81
CA VAL A 13 7.03 -18.32 -0.19
C VAL A 13 7.05 -17.65 1.18
N ALA A 14 6.50 -16.44 1.29
CA ALA A 14 6.42 -15.69 2.53
C ALA A 14 5.58 -16.40 3.59
N SER A 15 4.45 -16.99 3.20
CA SER A 15 3.56 -17.72 4.09
C SER A 15 4.22 -18.96 4.70
N SER A 16 5.14 -19.62 3.98
CA SER A 16 5.86 -20.80 4.45
C SER A 16 7.28 -20.54 4.93
N LEU A 17 7.71 -19.28 5.03
CA LEU A 17 9.09 -18.93 5.37
C LEU A 17 9.45 -19.40 6.80
N ASP A 18 10.57 -20.10 6.94
CA ASP A 18 11.12 -20.47 8.24
C ASP A 18 11.95 -19.31 8.79
N ARG A 19 11.46 -18.67 9.84
CA ARG A 19 12.06 -17.48 10.44
C ARG A 19 13.35 -17.77 11.19
N ALA A 20 13.54 -19.01 11.66
CA ALA A 20 14.75 -19.37 12.39
C ALA A 20 15.99 -19.41 11.47
N ARG A 21 15.79 -19.40 10.14
CA ARG A 21 16.87 -19.49 9.15
C ARG A 21 17.32 -18.14 8.60
N TYR A 22 16.55 -17.07 8.78
CA TYR A 22 16.78 -15.80 8.11
C TYR A 22 16.60 -14.63 9.06
N ASP A 23 17.59 -13.73 9.08
CA ASP A 23 17.56 -12.48 9.86
C ASP A 23 16.80 -11.35 9.15
N GLY A 24 16.48 -11.52 7.86
CA GLY A 24 15.84 -10.50 7.02
C GLY A 24 15.48 -11.01 5.63
N ILE A 25 14.66 -10.25 4.93
CA ILE A 25 14.21 -10.53 3.56
C ILE A 25 14.62 -9.37 2.65
N VAL A 26 15.14 -9.64 1.46
CA VAL A 26 15.40 -8.62 0.46
C VAL A 26 14.57 -8.89 -0.79
N CYS A 27 13.67 -7.96 -1.12
CA CYS A 27 12.88 -7.97 -2.35
C CYS A 27 13.65 -7.25 -3.46
N VAL A 28 14.04 -7.98 -4.50
CA VAL A 28 14.62 -7.39 -5.72
C VAL A 28 13.56 -7.45 -6.81
N SER A 29 12.71 -6.43 -6.89
CA SER A 29 11.59 -6.36 -7.85
C SER A 29 10.95 -4.97 -7.85
N GLY A 30 9.72 -4.85 -8.37
CA GLY A 30 8.86 -3.69 -8.16
C GLY A 30 7.91 -3.84 -6.97
N ASP A 31 7.05 -2.84 -6.77
CA ASP A 31 6.16 -2.71 -5.61
C ASP A 31 5.23 -3.93 -5.41
N GLY A 32 4.80 -4.58 -6.50
CA GLY A 32 3.88 -5.72 -6.44
C GLY A 32 4.40 -6.94 -5.67
N VAL A 33 5.70 -7.23 -5.76
CA VAL A 33 6.30 -8.37 -5.02
C VAL A 33 6.36 -8.07 -3.52
N LEU A 34 6.59 -6.81 -3.14
CA LEU A 34 6.54 -6.40 -1.74
C LEU A 34 5.13 -6.57 -1.17
N VAL A 35 4.10 -6.19 -1.93
CA VAL A 35 2.70 -6.38 -1.54
C VAL A 35 2.40 -7.88 -1.34
N GLU A 36 2.82 -8.74 -2.27
CA GLU A 36 2.65 -10.19 -2.15
C GLU A 36 3.36 -10.74 -0.90
N LEU A 37 4.60 -10.33 -0.66
CA LEU A 37 5.39 -10.71 0.52
C LEU A 37 4.65 -10.34 1.81
N VAL A 38 4.25 -9.08 1.96
CA VAL A 38 3.58 -8.58 3.18
C VAL A 38 2.25 -9.29 3.40
N ASN A 39 1.45 -9.48 2.35
CA ASN A 39 0.20 -10.26 2.46
C ASN A 39 0.46 -11.71 2.86
N GLY A 40 1.54 -12.33 2.37
CA GLY A 40 1.91 -13.69 2.76
C GLY A 40 2.36 -13.80 4.21
N ILE A 41 3.10 -12.81 4.71
CA ILE A 41 3.50 -12.72 6.13
C ILE A 41 2.27 -12.57 7.03
N LEU A 42 1.36 -11.65 6.71
CA LEU A 42 0.19 -11.34 7.54
C LEU A 42 -0.89 -12.45 7.57
N GLN A 43 -0.78 -13.44 6.68
CA GLN A 43 -1.65 -14.62 6.67
C GLN A 43 -1.20 -15.72 7.62
N ARG A 44 0.01 -15.63 8.16
CA ARG A 44 0.58 -16.67 9.02
C ARG A 44 -0.02 -16.62 10.41
N SER A 45 -0.10 -17.77 11.06
CA SER A 45 -0.49 -17.85 12.48
C SER A 45 0.45 -17.08 13.41
N ASP A 46 1.74 -17.00 13.07
CA ASP A 46 2.77 -16.28 13.81
C ASP A 46 3.08 -14.90 13.20
N TRP A 47 2.12 -14.28 12.50
CA TRP A 47 2.33 -13.03 11.75
C TRP A 47 2.92 -11.89 12.62
N GLU A 48 2.52 -11.77 13.88
CA GLU A 48 2.94 -10.69 14.79
C GLU A 48 4.46 -10.66 14.98
N GLU A 49 5.05 -11.84 15.00
CA GLU A 49 6.49 -12.01 15.13
C GLU A 49 7.15 -12.04 13.74
N ALA A 50 6.48 -12.56 12.72
CA ALA A 50 6.99 -12.62 11.35
C ALA A 50 7.13 -11.23 10.71
N ILE A 51 6.19 -10.31 10.96
CA ILE A 51 6.21 -8.95 10.40
C ILE A 51 7.33 -8.08 10.98
N LYS A 52 7.91 -8.47 12.13
CA LYS A 52 9.07 -7.79 12.73
C LYS A 52 10.37 -8.08 11.97
N MET A 53 10.37 -9.05 11.05
CA MET A 53 11.52 -9.34 10.22
C MET A 53 11.82 -8.16 9.28
N PRO A 54 13.06 -7.64 9.24
CA PRO A 54 13.41 -6.54 8.35
C PRO A 54 13.22 -6.93 6.88
N ILE A 55 12.61 -6.02 6.12
CA ILE A 55 12.41 -6.18 4.68
C ILE A 55 13.18 -5.07 3.96
N GLY A 56 14.15 -5.45 3.14
CA GLY A 56 14.86 -4.56 2.22
C GLY A 56 14.19 -4.57 0.84
N VAL A 57 14.17 -3.42 0.17
CA VAL A 57 13.60 -3.28 -1.18
C VAL A 57 14.67 -2.75 -2.12
N VAL A 58 14.96 -3.49 -3.19
CA VAL A 58 15.86 -3.08 -4.27
C VAL A 58 15.03 -2.86 -5.53
N PRO A 59 15.06 -1.65 -6.11
CA PRO A 59 14.24 -1.30 -7.26
C PRO A 59 14.71 -2.06 -8.50
N ALA A 60 13.90 -3.02 -8.98
CA ALA A 60 14.18 -3.80 -10.19
C ALA A 60 12.92 -4.05 -11.04
N GLY A 61 11.82 -3.34 -10.74
CA GLY A 61 10.56 -3.45 -11.48
C GLY A 61 10.23 -2.24 -12.34
N THR A 62 9.04 -2.25 -12.93
CA THR A 62 8.49 -1.13 -13.72
C THR A 62 7.86 -0.04 -12.84
N GLY A 63 7.51 -0.37 -11.60
CA GLY A 63 6.99 0.54 -10.58
C GLY A 63 7.79 0.31 -9.31
N ASN A 64 8.49 1.35 -8.87
CA ASN A 64 9.39 1.34 -7.71
C ASN A 64 9.06 2.50 -6.77
N GLY A 65 7.78 2.85 -6.62
CA GLY A 65 7.33 3.96 -5.79
C GLY A 65 7.72 3.79 -4.32
N MET A 66 7.70 2.54 -3.83
CA MET A 66 8.09 2.22 -2.47
C MET A 66 9.58 2.42 -2.25
N ALA A 67 10.42 1.84 -3.12
CA ALA A 67 11.87 2.01 -3.05
C ALA A 67 12.24 3.49 -3.14
N LYS A 68 11.62 4.24 -4.06
CA LYS A 68 11.80 5.68 -4.19
C LYS A 68 11.42 6.43 -2.91
N SER A 69 10.30 6.08 -2.29
CA SER A 69 9.84 6.69 -1.04
C SER A 69 10.81 6.45 0.12
N LEU A 70 11.31 5.22 0.27
CA LEU A 70 12.28 4.87 1.31
C LEU A 70 13.60 5.62 1.10
N MET A 71 14.12 5.65 -0.13
CA MET A 71 15.37 6.36 -0.43
C MET A 71 15.21 7.88 -0.26
N HIS A 72 14.05 8.44 -0.63
CA HIS A 72 13.73 9.83 -0.39
C HIS A 72 13.72 10.17 1.12
N ALA A 73 13.11 9.33 1.95
CA ALA A 73 13.14 9.50 3.41
C ALA A 73 14.56 9.41 3.98
N ALA A 74 15.43 8.59 3.38
CA ALA A 74 16.84 8.50 3.72
C ALA A 74 17.71 9.64 3.15
N SER A 75 17.13 10.55 2.36
CA SER A 75 17.87 11.59 1.61
C SER A 75 18.92 11.02 0.64
N GLU A 76 18.67 9.83 0.10
CA GLU A 76 19.56 9.10 -0.82
C GLU A 76 18.97 9.03 -2.23
N THR A 77 19.80 8.76 -3.24
CA THR A 77 19.35 8.56 -4.62
C THR A 77 18.68 7.21 -4.82
N CYS A 78 17.66 7.14 -5.69
CA CYS A 78 16.97 5.89 -5.99
C CYS A 78 17.71 5.12 -7.08
N SER A 79 18.77 4.41 -6.68
CA SER A 79 19.50 3.48 -7.55
C SER A 79 19.61 2.10 -6.90
N VAL A 80 19.91 1.07 -7.70
CA VAL A 80 20.14 -0.29 -7.19
C VAL A 80 21.30 -0.33 -6.20
N SER A 81 22.40 0.36 -6.51
CA SER A 81 23.59 0.40 -5.64
C SER A 81 23.28 1.08 -4.31
N ASP A 82 22.56 2.19 -4.33
CA ASP A 82 22.25 2.95 -3.12
C ASP A 82 21.26 2.18 -2.24
N ALA A 83 20.26 1.52 -2.84
CA ALA A 83 19.33 0.66 -2.12
C ALA A 83 20.06 -0.51 -1.45
N VAL A 84 20.96 -1.19 -2.16
CA VAL A 84 21.78 -2.27 -1.59
C VAL A 84 22.66 -1.75 -0.46
N PHE A 85 23.29 -0.59 -0.63
CA PHE A 85 24.12 0.00 0.40
C PHE A 85 23.33 0.42 1.65
N ALA A 86 22.13 0.98 1.46
CA ALA A 86 21.21 1.30 2.55
C ALA A 86 20.80 0.04 3.33
N ILE A 87 20.51 -1.06 2.64
CA ILE A 87 20.20 -2.36 3.27
C ILE A 87 21.40 -2.87 4.07
N ILE A 88 22.62 -2.79 3.53
CA ILE A 88 23.85 -3.23 4.22
C ILE A 88 24.12 -2.39 5.46
N ARG A 89 23.86 -1.07 5.40
CA ARG A 89 23.96 -0.18 6.58
C ARG A 89 23.00 -0.59 7.71
N GLY A 90 21.90 -1.27 7.37
CA GLY A 90 21.02 -1.91 8.34
C GLY A 90 20.12 -0.95 9.13
N HIS A 91 19.97 0.30 8.68
CA HIS A 91 18.99 1.22 9.26
C HIS A 91 17.58 0.73 8.94
N LYS A 92 16.76 0.56 9.99
CA LYS A 92 15.40 0.05 9.89
C LYS A 92 14.43 1.16 10.18
N GLN A 93 13.30 1.14 9.48
CA GLN A 93 12.22 2.09 9.66
C GLN A 93 10.88 1.35 9.66
N ALA A 94 9.97 1.76 10.53
CA ALA A 94 8.62 1.23 10.55
C ALA A 94 7.84 1.76 9.34
N LEU A 95 6.96 0.93 8.79
CA LEU A 95 6.11 1.29 7.66
C LEU A 95 4.67 0.92 8.00
N ASP A 96 3.76 1.84 7.70
CA ASP A 96 2.33 1.62 7.91
C ASP A 96 1.75 0.71 6.84
N VAL A 97 0.87 -0.21 7.27
CA VAL A 97 0.16 -1.14 6.39
C VAL A 97 -1.33 -0.81 6.41
N CYS A 98 -1.90 -0.48 5.26
CA CYS A 98 -3.32 -0.26 5.10
C CYS A 98 -4.06 -1.62 5.01
N THR A 99 -5.08 -1.81 5.86
CA THR A 99 -5.98 -2.97 5.77
C THR A 99 -7.20 -2.62 4.93
N ILE A 100 -7.46 -3.40 3.89
CA ILE A 100 -8.56 -3.21 2.95
C ILE A 100 -9.51 -4.38 3.09
N VAL A 101 -10.77 -4.10 3.40
CA VAL A 101 -11.83 -5.12 3.47
C VAL A 101 -12.81 -4.90 2.32
N GLN A 102 -12.96 -5.91 1.47
CA GLN A 102 -13.87 -5.87 0.32
C GLN A 102 -14.60 -7.20 0.17
N GLY A 103 -15.93 -7.18 0.30
CA GLY A 103 -16.77 -8.37 0.08
C GLY A 103 -16.35 -9.58 0.93
N GLY A 104 -16.03 -9.36 2.20
CA GLY A 104 -15.56 -10.40 3.14
C GLY A 104 -14.10 -10.83 2.97
N LYS A 105 -13.35 -10.25 2.02
CA LYS A 105 -11.92 -10.50 1.82
C LYS A 105 -11.10 -9.36 2.42
N THR A 106 -10.08 -9.71 3.19
CA THR A 106 -9.09 -8.77 3.73
C THR A 106 -7.80 -8.83 2.91
N ILE A 107 -7.32 -7.68 2.46
CA ILE A 107 -6.10 -7.50 1.68
C ILE A 107 -5.30 -6.37 2.32
N PHE A 108 -3.97 -6.46 2.26
CA PHE A 108 -3.07 -5.45 2.81
C PHE A 108 -2.40 -4.65 1.68
N SER A 109 -2.35 -3.33 1.84
CA SER A 109 -1.60 -2.42 0.95
C SER A 109 -0.51 -1.69 1.73
N VAL A 110 0.64 -1.49 1.08
CA VAL A 110 1.81 -0.82 1.67
C VAL A 110 2.18 0.48 0.96
N LEU A 111 1.58 0.74 -0.21
CA LEU A 111 1.94 1.86 -1.07
C LEU A 111 0.74 2.80 -1.24
N SER A 112 -0.26 2.34 -1.97
CA SER A 112 -1.43 3.12 -2.31
C SER A 112 -2.65 2.24 -2.60
N THR A 113 -3.82 2.85 -2.50
CA THR A 113 -5.10 2.29 -2.89
C THR A 113 -5.82 3.34 -3.72
N THR A 114 -6.18 2.98 -4.96
CA THR A 114 -6.75 3.94 -5.92
C THR A 114 -8.08 3.45 -6.48
N TRP A 115 -8.96 4.40 -6.78
CA TRP A 115 -10.24 4.19 -7.44
C TRP A 115 -10.47 5.29 -8.48
N GLY A 116 -11.08 4.94 -9.61
CA GLY A 116 -11.31 5.88 -10.70
C GLY A 116 -10.10 6.04 -11.63
N LEU A 117 -9.76 7.27 -12.01
CA LEU A 117 -8.80 7.57 -13.08
C LEU A 117 -7.48 6.79 -12.98
N VAL A 118 -6.82 6.80 -11.82
CA VAL A 118 -5.52 6.13 -11.65
C VAL A 118 -5.66 4.62 -11.75
N ALA A 119 -6.70 4.04 -11.13
CA ALA A 119 -6.98 2.61 -11.23
C ALA A 119 -7.30 2.17 -12.68
N ASP A 120 -8.06 2.98 -13.42
CA ASP A 120 -8.32 2.73 -14.85
C ASP A 120 -7.02 2.79 -15.66
N VAL A 121 -6.11 3.72 -15.34
CA VAL A 121 -4.79 3.79 -15.98
C VAL A 121 -3.97 2.54 -15.67
N ASP A 122 -3.92 2.10 -14.41
CA ASP A 122 -3.17 0.91 -14.01
C ASP A 122 -3.69 -0.34 -14.72
N ILE A 123 -5.01 -0.58 -14.67
CA ILE A 123 -5.63 -1.79 -15.23
C ILE A 123 -5.59 -1.78 -16.75
N GLU A 124 -6.05 -0.70 -17.38
CA GLU A 124 -6.24 -0.68 -18.82
C GLU A 124 -4.90 -0.50 -19.57
N SER A 125 -3.84 0.02 -18.93
CA SER A 125 -2.50 0.12 -19.54
C SER A 125 -1.72 -1.21 -19.56
N GLU A 126 -2.15 -2.25 -18.83
CA GLU A 126 -1.49 -3.57 -18.82
C GLU A 126 -1.42 -4.20 -20.22
N LYS A 127 -2.37 -3.90 -21.11
CA LYS A 127 -2.33 -4.34 -22.52
C LYS A 127 -1.11 -3.78 -23.30
N TYR A 128 -0.45 -2.76 -22.76
CA TYR A 128 0.76 -2.15 -23.32
C TYR A 128 2.01 -2.40 -22.48
N ARG A 129 2.06 -3.52 -21.75
CA ARG A 129 3.22 -3.89 -20.91
C ARG A 129 4.55 -3.90 -21.67
N TRP A 130 4.52 -4.13 -22.99
CA TRP A 130 5.69 -4.04 -23.88
C TRP A 130 6.33 -2.65 -23.95
N MET A 131 5.60 -1.58 -23.60
CA MET A 131 6.11 -0.20 -23.54
C MET A 131 6.87 0.12 -22.24
N GLY A 132 6.99 -0.84 -21.31
CA GLY A 132 7.61 -0.60 -20.01
C GLY A 132 6.84 0.44 -19.18
N SER A 133 7.55 1.36 -18.53
CA SER A 133 6.95 2.40 -17.68
C SER A 133 6.19 3.48 -18.47
N VAL A 134 6.57 3.74 -19.73
CA VAL A 134 5.94 4.76 -20.60
C VAL A 134 4.46 4.50 -20.84
N ARG A 135 4.01 3.25 -20.65
CA ARG A 135 2.58 2.88 -20.77
C ARG A 135 1.66 3.71 -19.88
N PHE A 136 2.13 4.10 -18.69
CA PHE A 136 1.32 4.86 -17.75
C PHE A 136 1.07 6.27 -18.27
N ASP A 137 2.11 6.96 -18.75
CA ASP A 137 1.99 8.32 -19.31
C ASP A 137 1.12 8.33 -20.58
N PHE A 138 1.36 7.38 -21.49
CA PHE A 138 0.56 7.23 -22.70
C PHE A 138 -0.91 7.02 -22.38
N TYR A 139 -1.21 6.10 -21.46
CA TYR A 139 -2.59 5.78 -21.15
C TYR A 139 -3.29 6.86 -20.32
N ALA A 140 -2.56 7.52 -19.43
CA ALA A 140 -3.04 8.71 -18.73
C ALA A 140 -3.50 9.78 -19.72
N LEU A 141 -2.73 10.06 -20.78
CA LEU A 141 -3.12 11.00 -21.83
C LEU A 141 -4.44 10.59 -22.51
N VAL A 142 -4.56 9.33 -22.90
CA VAL A 142 -5.79 8.78 -23.52
C VAL A 142 -7.00 8.95 -22.60
N ARG A 143 -6.82 8.71 -21.30
CA ARG A 143 -7.86 8.83 -20.27
C ARG A 143 -8.22 10.27 -19.95
N ILE A 144 -7.26 11.19 -19.98
CA ILE A 144 -7.48 12.63 -19.81
C ILE A 144 -8.32 13.18 -20.97
N MET A 145 -8.04 12.75 -22.20
CA MET A 145 -8.86 13.13 -23.38
C MET A 145 -10.29 12.56 -23.32
N ASN A 146 -10.49 11.40 -22.67
CA ASN A 146 -11.78 10.72 -22.54
C ASN A 146 -12.14 10.49 -21.06
N LEU A 147 -12.23 11.57 -20.30
CA LEU A 147 -12.36 11.51 -18.85
C LEU A 147 -13.70 10.88 -18.41
N ARG A 148 -13.63 9.82 -17.60
CA ARG A 148 -14.80 9.23 -16.95
C ARG A 148 -15.05 9.92 -15.60
N ARG A 149 -16.32 9.95 -15.20
CA ARG A 149 -16.77 10.38 -13.86
C ARG A 149 -17.34 9.18 -13.13
N TYR A 150 -16.96 9.03 -11.87
CA TYR A 150 -17.33 7.91 -11.01
C TYR A 150 -18.26 8.40 -9.91
N ARG A 151 -19.45 7.81 -9.82
CA ARG A 151 -20.39 8.12 -8.74
C ARG A 151 -20.11 7.19 -7.56
N GLY A 152 -20.05 7.77 -6.37
CA GLY A 152 -19.79 7.07 -5.13
C GLY A 152 -19.73 8.06 -3.98
N SER A 153 -19.50 7.54 -2.78
CA SER A 153 -19.40 8.31 -1.54
C SER A 153 -18.17 7.82 -0.79
N VAL A 154 -17.32 8.74 -0.36
CA VAL A 154 -16.13 8.45 0.44
C VAL A 154 -16.41 8.86 1.86
N HIS A 155 -16.32 7.92 2.79
CA HIS A 155 -16.44 8.18 4.22
C HIS A 155 -15.08 7.99 4.87
N PHE A 156 -14.68 8.92 5.74
CA PHE A 156 -13.38 8.88 6.41
C PHE A 156 -13.42 9.56 7.77
N VAL A 157 -12.46 9.24 8.62
CA VAL A 157 -12.21 9.96 9.87
C VAL A 157 -10.99 10.87 9.63
N PRO A 158 -11.11 12.20 9.76
CA PRO A 158 -10.00 13.11 9.56
C PRO A 158 -8.97 12.98 10.69
N ALA A 159 -7.70 13.16 10.35
CA ALA A 159 -6.66 13.33 11.36
C ALA A 159 -6.82 14.69 12.08
N PRO A 160 -6.28 14.84 13.31
CA PRO A 160 -6.30 16.11 14.02
C PRO A 160 -5.77 17.27 13.17
N GLY A 161 -6.54 18.35 13.04
CA GLY A 161 -6.24 19.51 12.19
C GLY A 161 -6.79 19.45 10.76
N TYR A 162 -7.40 18.33 10.35
CA TYR A 162 -8.02 18.14 9.03
C TYR A 162 -9.56 18.00 9.12
N GLU A 163 -10.18 18.37 10.25
CA GLU A 163 -11.61 18.18 10.50
C GLU A 163 -12.50 19.07 9.63
N ALA A 164 -11.91 20.07 8.97
CA ALA A 164 -12.56 20.99 8.03
C ALA A 164 -12.82 20.35 6.65
N TYR A 165 -12.24 19.19 6.35
CA TYR A 165 -12.44 18.49 5.08
C TYR A 165 -13.62 17.52 5.16
N GLY A 166 -14.51 17.59 4.17
CA GLY A 166 -15.71 16.76 4.08
C GLY A 166 -16.86 17.25 4.96
N ASP A 167 -18.05 16.72 4.71
CA ASP A 167 -19.26 17.06 5.45
C ASP A 167 -19.47 16.11 6.64
N PRO A 168 -19.97 16.55 7.80
CA PRO A 168 -20.28 15.66 8.92
C PRO A 168 -21.33 14.61 8.55
N VAL A 169 -21.05 13.34 8.84
CA VAL A 169 -22.00 12.24 8.60
C VAL A 169 -23.14 12.31 9.61
N LYS A 170 -24.39 12.21 9.12
CA LYS A 170 -25.58 12.18 9.99
C LYS A 170 -25.74 10.78 10.59
N GLN A 171 -26.18 10.69 11.84
CA GLN A 171 -26.29 9.46 12.65
C GLN A 171 -26.97 8.23 12.00
N ALA A 172 -27.74 8.40 10.92
CA ALA A 172 -28.41 7.30 10.23
C ALA A 172 -27.54 6.58 9.18
N GLU A 173 -26.37 7.12 8.83
CA GLU A 173 -25.54 6.66 7.69
C GLU A 173 -24.22 6.03 8.12
N THR A 174 -24.06 5.65 9.40
CA THR A 174 -22.82 4.97 9.83
C THR A 174 -22.55 3.76 8.94
N PRO A 175 -21.40 3.72 8.24
CA PRO A 175 -21.05 2.56 7.45
C PRO A 175 -20.89 1.40 8.42
N ILE A 176 -21.82 0.44 8.35
CA ILE A 176 -21.67 -0.80 9.09
C ILE A 176 -20.45 -1.48 8.50
N VAL A 177 -19.34 -1.47 9.24
CA VAL A 177 -18.22 -2.37 8.98
C VAL A 177 -18.71 -3.76 9.39
N GLU A 178 -19.49 -4.41 8.53
CA GLU A 178 -19.97 -5.76 8.77
C GLU A 178 -18.74 -6.69 8.80
N GLN A 179 -18.30 -7.06 10.00
CA GLN A 179 -17.39 -8.18 10.22
C GLN A 179 -18.12 -9.53 10.16
N ASN A 180 -19.21 -9.63 9.40
CA ASN A 180 -19.99 -10.85 9.28
C ASN A 180 -19.60 -11.63 8.02
N GLY A 181 -18.63 -12.51 8.19
CA GLY A 181 -18.35 -13.57 7.23
C GLY A 181 -17.36 -14.55 7.86
N GLU A 182 -17.71 -15.84 7.90
CA GLU A 182 -16.78 -16.93 8.15
C GLU A 182 -15.64 -16.87 7.13
N SER A 183 -14.61 -16.06 7.43
CA SER A 183 -13.53 -15.79 6.48
C SER A 183 -12.39 -16.75 6.75
N ARG A 184 -12.03 -17.52 5.72
CA ARG A 184 -10.90 -18.46 5.73
C ARG A 184 -9.64 -17.77 6.26
N VAL A 185 -9.24 -18.17 7.48
CA VAL A 185 -7.91 -18.10 8.12
C VAL A 185 -6.94 -17.07 7.50
N CYS A 186 -7.24 -15.77 7.62
CA CYS A 186 -6.18 -14.76 7.73
C CYS A 186 -6.03 -14.46 9.22
N SER A 187 -4.82 -14.65 9.76
CA SER A 187 -4.59 -14.49 11.20
C SER A 187 -4.60 -13.03 11.65
N TYR A 188 -4.12 -12.10 10.82
CA TYR A 188 -4.32 -10.67 11.04
C TYR A 188 -5.60 -10.19 10.37
N GLN A 189 -6.47 -9.51 11.13
CA GLN A 189 -7.75 -8.99 10.65
C GLN A 189 -7.79 -7.45 10.52
N GLY A 190 -6.66 -6.79 10.77
CA GLY A 190 -6.58 -5.33 10.78
C GLY A 190 -6.70 -4.71 12.17
N PRO A 191 -6.60 -3.38 12.25
CA PRO A 191 -6.86 -2.58 13.44
C PRO A 191 -8.21 -2.89 14.08
N ARG A 192 -8.26 -2.97 15.41
CA ARG A 192 -9.52 -2.84 16.16
C ARG A 192 -9.71 -1.37 16.54
N ALA A 193 -10.11 -0.56 15.55
CA ALA A 193 -10.42 0.84 15.78
C ALA A 193 -11.95 1.04 15.79
N GLU A 194 -12.47 1.46 16.93
CA GLU A 194 -13.87 1.90 17.06
C GLU A 194 -13.92 3.42 17.02
N PHE A 195 -14.54 3.97 15.98
CA PHE A 195 -14.71 5.41 15.81
C PHE A 195 -16.18 5.79 16.08
N GLN A 196 -16.40 6.93 16.74
CA GLN A 196 -17.76 7.41 16.97
C GLN A 196 -18.32 8.02 15.69
N CYS A 197 -19.65 7.97 15.52
CA CYS A 197 -20.29 8.53 14.32
C CYS A 197 -19.97 10.02 14.10
N SER A 198 -19.77 10.80 15.17
CA SER A 198 -19.40 12.21 15.10
C SER A 198 -18.06 12.48 14.41
N ASP A 199 -17.18 11.48 14.40
CA ASP A 199 -15.82 11.57 13.90
C ASP A 199 -15.78 11.41 12.39
N TRP A 200 -16.82 10.80 11.80
CA TRP A 200 -16.87 10.54 10.37
C TRP A 200 -17.24 11.79 9.56
N ARG A 201 -16.60 11.89 8.41
CA ARG A 201 -16.85 12.85 7.34
C ARG A 201 -17.19 12.11 6.06
N SER A 202 -18.03 12.70 5.23
CA SER A 202 -18.35 12.19 3.89
C SER A 202 -17.98 13.20 2.81
N ILE A 203 -17.61 12.68 1.65
CA ILE A 203 -17.53 13.43 0.40
C ILE A 203 -18.29 12.62 -0.63
N ASP A 204 -19.25 13.25 -1.30
CA ASP A 204 -20.02 12.63 -2.37
C ASP A 204 -19.49 13.04 -3.74
N GLY A 205 -19.55 12.08 -4.66
CA GLY A 205 -19.16 12.28 -6.04
C GLY A 205 -20.10 13.21 -6.83
N PRO A 206 -19.82 13.43 -8.11
CA PRO A 206 -18.95 12.60 -8.94
C PRO A 206 -17.44 12.86 -8.75
N PHE A 207 -16.68 11.78 -8.66
CA PHE A 207 -15.21 11.81 -8.61
C PHE A 207 -14.59 11.59 -9.99
N VAL A 208 -13.39 12.13 -10.19
CA VAL A 208 -12.50 11.70 -11.29
C VAL A 208 -11.63 10.53 -10.82
N GLY A 209 -11.22 10.54 -9.56
CA GLY A 209 -10.58 9.43 -8.89
C GLY A 209 -10.36 9.75 -7.42
N VAL A 210 -10.09 8.71 -6.64
CA VAL A 210 -9.75 8.77 -5.22
C VAL A 210 -8.48 7.97 -5.03
N CYS A 211 -7.49 8.56 -4.36
CA CYS A 211 -6.22 7.89 -4.09
C CYS A 211 -5.88 8.05 -2.61
N VAL A 212 -5.55 6.94 -1.96
CA VAL A 212 -5.04 6.88 -0.60
C VAL A 212 -3.59 6.43 -0.70
N TYR A 213 -2.69 7.17 -0.09
CA TYR A 213 -1.24 6.91 -0.13
C TYR A 213 -0.69 6.73 1.28
N ASN A 214 0.07 5.64 1.48
CA ASN A 214 0.84 5.41 2.71
C ASN A 214 2.22 6.06 2.61
N VAL A 215 2.71 6.33 1.40
CA VAL A 215 4.06 6.84 1.14
C VAL A 215 4.05 7.98 0.11
N PRO A 216 5.09 8.84 0.10
CA PRO A 216 5.06 10.05 -0.72
C PRO A 216 5.15 9.83 -2.23
N TRP A 217 5.90 8.81 -2.68
CA TRP A 217 6.11 8.53 -4.10
C TRP A 217 5.26 7.35 -4.56
N ALA A 218 4.43 7.59 -5.58
CA ALA A 218 3.65 6.56 -6.25
C ALA A 218 4.48 5.80 -7.30
N ALA A 219 5.48 6.48 -7.88
CA ALA A 219 6.43 5.92 -8.84
C ALA A 219 7.77 6.70 -8.75
N GLU A 220 8.79 6.29 -9.49
CA GLU A 220 10.11 6.95 -9.48
C GLU A 220 10.07 8.45 -9.85
N ASN A 221 9.12 8.82 -10.70
CA ASN A 221 8.92 10.16 -11.26
C ASN A 221 7.65 10.87 -10.76
N ALA A 222 6.89 10.25 -9.85
CA ALA A 222 5.60 10.77 -9.41
C ALA A 222 5.50 10.83 -7.88
N MET A 223 5.79 12.00 -7.31
CA MET A 223 5.52 12.30 -5.90
C MET A 223 4.06 12.73 -5.74
N ALA A 224 3.21 11.78 -5.37
CA ALA A 224 1.76 11.98 -5.31
C ALA A 224 1.28 12.54 -3.97
N ALA A 225 2.03 12.29 -2.88
CA ALA A 225 1.63 12.68 -1.53
C ALA A 225 2.83 13.27 -0.76
N PRO A 226 3.28 14.51 -1.05
CA PRO A 226 4.50 15.09 -0.45
C PRO A 226 4.44 15.19 1.08
N GLU A 227 3.25 15.28 1.66
CA GLU A 227 3.04 15.33 3.11
C GLU A 227 3.04 13.95 3.77
N ALA A 228 2.92 12.87 3.00
CA ALA A 228 2.99 11.51 3.53
C ALA A 228 4.42 11.24 4.03
N LYS A 229 4.54 10.89 5.29
CA LYS A 229 5.82 10.56 5.92
C LYS A 229 5.88 9.07 6.16
N VAL A 230 6.97 8.45 5.72
CA VAL A 230 7.38 7.19 6.32
C VAL A 230 7.84 7.55 7.74
N ILE A 231 7.19 7.02 8.78
CA ILE A 231 7.45 7.44 10.16
C ILE A 231 8.77 6.82 10.64
N PHE A 232 9.73 7.65 11.05
CA PHE A 232 10.88 7.21 11.84
C PHE A 232 10.44 7.07 13.30
N CYS A 233 10.04 5.86 13.72
CA CYS A 233 9.74 5.63 15.13
C CYS A 233 10.95 5.00 15.83
N LEU A 234 11.65 5.80 16.63
CA LEU A 234 12.45 5.31 17.74
C LEU A 234 11.49 4.66 18.75
N CYS A 235 11.49 3.33 18.82
CA CYS A 235 10.83 2.49 19.83
C CYS A 235 9.41 2.88 20.26
N PHE A 236 8.38 2.31 19.62
CA PHE A 236 7.13 1.79 20.22
C PHE A 236 6.53 0.78 19.21
N PRO A 237 5.75 -0.24 19.64
CA PRO A 237 5.26 -1.27 18.75
C PRO A 237 4.34 -0.65 17.71
N MET A 238 4.42 -1.19 16.49
CA MET A 238 3.58 -0.87 15.33
C MET A 238 2.14 -0.58 15.80
N LEU A 239 1.67 0.66 15.62
CA LEU A 239 0.28 1.04 15.89
C LEU A 239 -0.58 0.34 14.83
N ILE A 240 -1.08 -0.81 15.25
CA ILE A 240 -2.24 -1.48 14.68
C ILE A 240 -3.48 -0.80 15.24
#